data_AF-A0A836UGR7-F1
#
_entry.id   AF-A0A836UGR7-F1
#
_cell.length_a   1.000
_cell.length_b   1.000
_cell.length_c   1.000
_cell.angle_alpha   90.00
_cell.angle_beta   90.00
_cell.angle_gamma   90.00
#
_symmetry.space_group_name_H-M   'P 1'
#
loop_
_entity.id
_entity.type
_entity.pdbx_description
1 polymer ?
#
loop_
_entity_poly.entity_id
_entity_poly.type
_entity_poly.pdbx_seq_one_letter_code
_entity_poly.pdbx_strand_id
1 'polypeptide(L)'
;FLEDDGPQVVISSAIGAEGRNFQVARHLVLLDLPLDADRLEQSIGRVDRIGQGVEVHIYPLVAAGTPQARLCRWYTEALEVFDRPWHGSPVIGREFGTALVEALLAPGEQAIESLITRGKKRNAEIVAELQTGRDRLLELTSFDRDAARHLQGQIAAVEKADDLESFMIVAFERGGLDVEDLGERSYVARAGMDYHRPFPGFVGEEMFVTFDRDIALLHPDRALLTWDHPMVRDSVDGLLAHEIGNAGIAKFSGGAPGLLLEALYVAEPTIAQHLRADRFLPPTPLRVVVDMSGEQVALATEDLRRGLEPVDSAVLASPQVAELLPGLLQQARGIAVARGPEVAAAARKVMREELQPMIARLRELSSVNSSVGEEEIAAAEGELVALNEGLQGVRVRLDGLRLILVE
;
A
#
# COMPACT_ATOMS: atom_id res chain seq x y z
N PHE A 1 13.97 -9.80 19.12
CA PHE A 1 14.34 -8.50 19.72
C PHE A 1 13.27 -7.45 19.51
N LEU A 2 12.33 -7.68 18.59
CA LEU A 2 11.22 -6.78 18.31
C LEU A 2 9.98 -7.09 19.17
N GLU A 3 9.95 -8.26 19.82
CA GLU A 3 8.95 -8.67 20.82
C GLU A 3 9.19 -8.02 22.19
N ASP A 4 8.12 -7.82 22.95
CA ASP A 4 8.14 -7.21 24.31
C ASP A 4 9.01 -8.00 25.31
N ASP A 5 9.03 -9.33 25.20
CA ASP A 5 9.87 -10.24 25.98
C ASP A 5 11.17 -10.63 25.23
N GLY A 6 11.42 -10.00 24.08
CA GLY A 6 12.60 -10.23 23.27
C GLY A 6 13.90 -9.81 23.96
N PRO A 7 15.06 -10.17 23.37
CA PRO A 7 16.35 -9.78 23.91
C PRO A 7 16.50 -8.25 23.97
N GLN A 8 16.85 -7.75 25.16
CA GLN A 8 17.03 -6.32 25.43
C GLN A 8 18.29 -5.72 24.77
N VAL A 9 19.22 -6.57 24.33
CA VAL A 9 20.47 -6.15 23.69
C VAL A 9 20.64 -6.89 22.38
N VAL A 10 20.87 -6.13 21.31
CA VAL A 10 21.20 -6.66 19.99
C VAL A 10 22.63 -6.26 19.66
N ILE A 11 23.46 -7.24 19.33
CA ILE A 11 24.83 -7.01 18.87
C ILE A 11 24.83 -7.21 17.36
N SER A 12 25.23 -6.19 16.63
CA SER A 12 25.33 -6.22 15.17
C SER A 12 26.70 -5.78 14.71
N SER A 13 27.25 -6.46 13.70
CA SER A 13 28.40 -5.97 12.96
C SER A 13 27.95 -4.96 11.89
N ALA A 14 28.89 -4.18 11.34
CA ALA A 14 28.60 -3.22 10.27
C ALA A 14 27.88 -3.86 9.05
N ILE A 15 28.21 -5.12 8.72
CA ILE A 15 27.58 -5.87 7.62
C ILE A 15 26.21 -6.42 8.06
N GLY A 16 26.09 -6.88 9.31
CA GLY A 16 24.83 -7.41 9.84
C GLY A 16 23.74 -6.36 10.07
N ALA A 17 24.11 -5.07 10.12
CA ALA A 17 23.19 -3.94 10.25
C ALA A 17 22.63 -3.46 8.89
N GLU A 18 23.19 -3.92 7.77
CA GLU A 18 22.75 -3.51 6.44
C GLU A 18 21.34 -4.02 6.14
N GLY A 19 20.48 -3.14 5.62
CA GLY A 19 19.09 -3.48 5.29
C GLY A 19 18.13 -3.66 6.47
N ARG A 20 18.62 -3.73 7.72
CA ARG A 20 17.76 -3.88 8.90
C ARG A 20 17.22 -2.54 9.41
N ASN A 21 16.05 -2.59 10.03
CA ASN A 21 15.40 -1.46 10.67
C ASN A 21 15.48 -1.63 12.19
N PHE A 22 16.12 -0.69 12.89
CA PHE A 22 16.28 -0.73 14.35
C PHE A 22 15.52 0.42 15.04
N GLN A 23 14.45 0.91 14.42
CA GLN A 23 13.62 2.00 14.95
C GLN A 23 13.07 1.75 16.37
N VAL A 24 12.95 0.50 16.82
CA VAL A 24 12.58 0.20 18.22
C VAL A 24 13.66 0.59 19.24
N ALA A 25 14.92 0.69 18.81
CA ALA A 25 16.04 0.93 19.71
C ALA A 25 16.11 2.41 20.10
N ARG A 26 16.24 2.68 21.40
CA ARG A 26 16.42 4.04 21.94
C ARG A 26 17.86 4.35 22.29
N HIS A 27 18.67 3.32 22.49
CA HIS A 27 20.06 3.45 22.91
C HIS A 27 20.95 2.77 21.87
N LEU A 28 21.83 3.54 21.24
CA LEU A 28 22.84 3.05 20.30
C LEU A 28 24.19 3.07 20.98
N VAL A 29 24.76 1.89 21.22
CA VAL A 29 26.11 1.76 21.80
C VAL A 29 27.09 1.45 20.69
N LEU A 30 28.05 2.35 20.46
CA LEU A 30 29.10 2.18 19.46
C LEU A 30 30.36 1.63 20.15
N LEU A 31 30.64 0.34 19.93
CA LEU A 31 31.83 -0.33 20.48
C LEU A 31 33.13 0.16 19.82
N ASP A 32 33.03 0.62 18.58
CA ASP A 32 34.09 1.26 17.81
C ASP A 32 33.49 2.31 16.87
N LEU A 33 34.31 3.28 16.47
CA LEU A 33 33.96 4.30 15.50
C LEU A 33 34.63 3.98 14.16
N PRO A 34 33.86 3.94 13.05
CA PRO A 34 34.46 3.82 11.73
C PRO A 34 35.26 5.08 11.41
N LEU A 35 36.33 4.96 10.62
CA LEU A 35 37.12 6.11 10.14
C LEU A 35 36.35 6.94 9.10
N ASP A 36 35.44 6.28 8.38
CA ASP A 36 34.57 6.92 7.40
C ASP A 36 33.31 7.45 8.09
N ALA A 37 33.12 8.76 7.98
CA ALA A 37 32.04 9.48 8.63
C ALA A 37 30.66 9.12 8.01
N ASP A 38 30.60 8.80 6.72
CA ASP A 38 29.35 8.35 6.08
C ASP A 38 28.86 7.02 6.68
N ARG A 39 29.78 6.12 7.01
CA ARG A 39 29.42 4.84 7.66
C ARG A 39 28.87 5.06 9.07
N LEU A 40 29.41 6.03 9.80
CA LEU A 40 28.89 6.40 11.10
C LEU A 40 27.47 6.96 10.97
N GLU A 41 27.25 7.92 10.07
CA GLU A 41 25.95 8.53 9.80
C GLU A 41 24.91 7.48 9.37
N GLN A 42 25.30 6.58 8.46
CA GLN A 42 24.43 5.47 8.04
C GLN A 42 24.07 4.54 9.21
N SER A 43 24.98 4.33 10.15
CA SER A 43 24.72 3.50 11.34
C SER A 43 23.73 4.18 12.29
N ILE A 44 23.88 5.49 12.50
CA ILE A 44 22.94 6.31 13.29
C ILE A 44 21.56 6.32 12.63
N GLY A 45 21.49 6.54 11.31
CA GLY A 45 20.24 6.56 10.53
C GLY A 45 19.53 5.22 10.39
N ARG A 46 20.04 4.12 10.98
CA ARG A 46 19.30 2.85 11.14
C ARG A 46 18.40 2.86 12.38
N VAL A 47 18.73 3.72 13.34
CA VAL A 47 18.02 3.92 14.60
C VAL A 47 17.22 5.21 14.53
N ASP A 48 17.89 6.33 14.24
CA ASP A 48 17.27 7.66 14.10
C ASP A 48 16.59 7.80 12.74
N ARG A 49 15.27 7.61 12.71
CA ARG A 49 14.44 7.72 11.51
C ARG A 49 13.12 8.41 11.82
N ILE A 50 12.58 9.08 10.81
CA ILE A 50 11.23 9.65 10.85
C ILE A 50 10.22 8.55 11.22
N GLY A 51 9.35 8.84 12.19
CA GLY A 51 8.32 7.92 12.68
C GLY A 51 8.65 7.22 14.00
N GLN A 52 9.88 7.31 14.49
CA GLN A 52 10.28 6.66 15.75
C GLN A 52 9.59 7.25 17.00
N GLY A 53 9.37 8.57 17.01
CA GLY A 53 8.63 9.28 18.07
C GLY A 53 9.35 9.41 19.42
N VAL A 54 10.58 8.91 19.56
CA VAL A 54 11.40 8.95 20.78
C VAL A 54 12.80 9.44 20.47
N GLU A 55 13.43 10.10 21.45
CA GLU A 55 14.82 10.55 21.34
C GLU A 55 15.78 9.35 21.35
N VAL A 56 16.77 9.37 20.46
CA VAL A 56 17.83 8.36 20.38
C VAL A 56 19.04 8.84 21.17
N HIS A 57 19.51 8.02 22.10
CA HIS A 57 20.73 8.27 22.86
C HIS A 57 21.89 7.46 22.30
N ILE A 58 22.97 8.14 21.91
CA ILE A 58 24.16 7.53 21.30
C ILE A 58 25.31 7.50 22.31
N TYR A 59 25.91 6.33 22.52
CA TYR A 59 26.98 6.09 23.48
C TYR A 59 28.22 5.52 22.77
N PRO A 60 29.16 6.38 22.35
CA PRO A 60 30.47 5.91 21.87
C PRO A 60 31.32 5.42 23.06
N LEU A 61 31.62 4.12 23.08
CA LEU A 61 32.46 3.50 24.10
C LEU A 61 33.93 3.53 23.67
N VAL A 62 34.64 4.58 24.07
CA VAL A 62 36.05 4.78 23.72
C VAL A 62 36.95 4.78 24.97
N ALA A 63 38.07 4.07 24.89
CA ALA A 63 39.07 4.07 25.96
C ALA A 63 39.94 5.33 25.87
N ALA A 64 40.14 6.02 26.99
CA ALA A 64 40.96 7.23 27.07
C ALA A 64 42.39 6.98 26.57
N GLY A 65 42.98 7.97 25.88
CA GLY A 65 44.33 7.89 25.35
C GLY A 65 44.50 7.00 24.10
N THR A 66 43.42 6.49 23.53
CA THR A 66 43.47 5.68 22.29
C THR A 66 43.17 6.52 21.04
N PRO A 67 43.57 6.05 19.84
CA PRO A 67 43.14 6.64 18.58
C PRO A 67 41.61 6.77 18.47
N GLN A 68 40.85 5.80 18.99
CA GLN A 68 39.38 5.84 19.02
C GLN A 68 38.84 7.01 19.86
N ALA A 69 39.47 7.34 21.00
CA ALA A 69 39.08 8.52 21.77
C ALA A 69 39.32 9.83 21.00
N ARG A 70 40.43 9.93 20.27
CA ARG A 70 40.71 11.10 19.40
C ARG A 70 39.74 11.20 18.23
N LEU A 71 39.37 10.06 17.65
CA LEU A 71 38.37 9.99 16.58
C LEU A 71 36.97 10.39 17.10
N CYS A 72 36.62 9.98 18.31
CA CYS A 72 35.38 10.43 18.98
C CYS A 72 35.37 11.94 19.16
N ARG A 73 36.49 12.54 19.61
CA ARG A 73 36.63 14.00 19.72
C ARG A 73 36.49 14.69 18.36
N TRP A 74 37.07 14.14 17.29
CA TRP A 74 36.89 14.66 15.94
C TRP A 74 35.42 14.68 15.52
N TYR A 75 34.70 13.58 15.69
CA TYR A 75 33.26 13.52 15.33
C TYR A 75 32.38 14.42 16.20
N THR A 76 32.71 14.57 17.47
CA THR A 76 31.92 15.36 18.43
C THR A 76 32.22 16.86 18.30
N GLU A 77 33.49 17.26 18.34
CA GLU A 77 33.89 18.66 18.45
C GLU A 77 34.04 19.38 17.10
N ALA A 78 34.46 18.66 16.06
CA ALA A 78 34.69 19.26 14.74
C ALA A 78 33.48 19.11 13.81
N LEU A 79 32.88 17.92 13.77
CA LEU A 79 31.83 17.59 12.81
C LEU A 79 30.41 17.66 13.40
N GLU A 80 30.27 17.48 14.72
CA GLU A 80 29.00 17.46 15.46
C GLU A 80 28.02 16.40 14.92
N VAL A 81 28.56 15.24 14.52
CA VAL A 81 27.81 14.13 13.86
C VAL A 81 26.78 13.48 14.80
N PHE A 82 27.01 13.49 16.10
CA PHE A 82 26.09 12.88 17.07
C PHE A 82 24.89 13.76 17.41
N ASP A 83 24.97 15.07 17.17
CA ASP A 83 23.94 16.03 17.60
C ASP A 83 22.98 16.41 16.47
N ARG A 84 23.38 16.22 15.21
CA ARG A 84 22.60 16.63 14.04
C ARG A 84 22.94 15.82 12.79
N PRO A 85 21.97 15.64 11.86
CA PRO A 85 22.23 15.03 10.57
C PRO A 85 23.35 15.77 9.81
N TRP A 86 24.36 15.03 9.35
CA TRP A 86 25.58 15.61 8.80
C TRP A 86 25.86 15.18 7.36
N HIS A 87 26.11 16.15 6.49
CA HIS A 87 26.12 15.97 5.03
C HIS A 87 27.45 16.39 4.38
N GLY A 88 28.51 16.56 5.18
CA GLY A 88 29.82 17.08 4.75
C GLY A 88 30.87 16.01 4.43
N SER A 89 30.52 14.72 4.51
CA SER A 89 31.48 13.61 4.47
C SER A 89 32.42 13.60 3.27
N PRO A 90 31.95 13.74 2.02
CA PRO A 90 32.83 13.59 0.86
C PRO A 90 33.91 14.68 0.80
N VAL A 91 33.61 15.88 1.29
CA VAL A 91 34.54 17.03 1.28
C VAL A 91 35.56 16.86 2.40
N ILE A 92 35.10 16.60 3.62
CA ILE A 92 35.98 16.42 4.78
C ILE A 92 36.88 15.19 4.63
N GLY A 93 36.35 14.08 4.13
CA GLY A 93 37.14 12.87 3.88
C GLY A 93 38.28 13.10 2.90
N ARG A 94 38.04 13.86 1.82
CA ARG A 94 39.08 14.22 0.84
C ARG A 94 40.11 15.20 1.39
N GLU A 95 39.67 16.24 2.12
CA GLU A 95 40.54 17.32 2.59
C GLU A 95 41.36 16.91 3.83
N PHE A 96 40.76 16.14 4.75
CA PHE A 96 41.36 15.83 6.05
C PHE A 96 41.68 14.36 6.26
N GLY A 97 41.31 13.43 5.36
CA GLY A 97 41.46 11.98 5.57
C GLY A 97 42.88 11.55 5.98
N THR A 98 43.90 11.96 5.22
CA THR A 98 45.30 11.64 5.54
C THR A 98 45.76 12.29 6.85
N ALA A 99 45.45 13.57 7.02
CA ALA A 99 45.83 14.33 8.22
C ALA A 99 45.14 13.81 9.50
N LEU A 100 43.93 13.28 9.36
CA LEU A 100 43.20 12.61 10.44
C LEU A 100 43.96 11.37 10.87
N VAL A 101 44.29 10.46 9.95
CA VAL A 101 45.05 9.24 10.30
C VAL A 101 46.37 9.58 10.99
N GLU A 102 47.10 10.58 10.50
CA GLU A 102 48.34 11.04 11.13
C GLU A 102 48.11 11.59 12.55
N ALA A 103 47.08 12.44 12.74
CA ALA A 103 46.76 12.99 14.05
C ALA A 103 46.26 11.93 15.05
N LEU A 104 45.55 10.91 14.57
CA LEU A 104 45.10 9.79 15.40
C LEU A 104 46.28 8.98 15.94
N LEU A 105 47.36 8.84 15.17
CA LEU A 105 48.56 8.07 15.53
C LEU A 105 49.67 8.91 16.19
N ALA A 106 49.55 10.24 16.21
CA ALA A 106 50.56 11.14 16.74
C ALA A 106 50.82 10.96 18.25
N PRO A 107 52.05 11.19 18.74
CA PRO A 107 52.30 11.24 20.17
C PRO A 107 51.71 12.53 20.77
N GLY A 108 50.84 12.40 21.77
CA GLY A 108 50.16 13.53 22.42
C GLY A 108 48.92 14.07 21.68
N GLU A 109 48.28 15.09 22.26
CA GLU A 109 46.97 15.62 21.81
C GLU A 109 47.07 16.83 20.86
N GLN A 110 48.25 17.44 20.71
CA GLN A 110 48.38 18.70 19.99
C GLN A 110 48.01 18.59 18.50
N ALA A 111 48.33 17.45 17.87
CA ALA A 111 47.99 17.21 16.46
C ALA A 111 46.47 17.12 16.25
N ILE A 112 45.75 16.41 17.13
CA ILE A 112 44.30 16.28 17.05
C ILE A 112 43.59 17.59 17.40
N GLU A 113 44.07 18.35 18.39
CA GLU A 113 43.49 19.66 18.74
C GLU A 113 43.61 20.68 17.58
N SER A 114 44.78 20.71 16.93
CA SER A 114 44.98 21.55 15.74
C SER A 114 44.08 21.11 14.58
N LEU A 115 43.92 19.79 14.40
CA LEU A 115 43.04 19.25 13.38
C LEU A 115 41.58 19.63 13.66
N ILE A 116 41.08 19.38 14.88
CA ILE A 116 39.71 19.72 15.32
C ILE A 116 39.41 21.19 15.06
N THR A 117 40.32 22.10 15.40
CA THR A 117 40.13 23.54 15.16
C THR A 117 39.94 23.86 13.68
N ARG A 118 40.76 23.27 12.80
CA ARG A 118 40.65 23.44 11.35
C ARG A 118 39.38 22.79 10.80
N GLY A 119 39.07 21.57 11.26
CA GLY A 119 37.88 20.81 10.88
C GLY A 119 36.60 21.55 11.23
N LYS A 120 36.50 22.11 12.44
CA LYS A 120 35.35 22.90 12.89
C LYS A 120 35.10 24.11 12.00
N LYS A 121 36.15 24.85 11.66
CA LYS A 121 36.06 25.99 10.74
C LYS A 121 35.53 25.54 9.38
N ARG A 122 36.12 24.48 8.81
CA ARG A 122 35.72 23.98 7.49
C ARG A 122 34.30 23.42 7.49
N ASN A 123 33.91 22.71 8.55
CA ASN A 123 32.55 22.21 8.72
C ASN A 123 31.53 23.35 8.74
N ALA A 124 31.82 24.45 9.44
CA ALA A 124 30.96 25.63 9.45
C ALA A 124 30.80 26.26 8.05
N GLU A 125 31.89 26.31 7.25
CA GLU A 125 31.85 26.76 5.86
C GLU A 125 30.98 25.84 5.00
N ILE A 126 31.16 24.52 5.10
CA ILE A 126 30.34 23.53 4.36
C ILE A 126 28.87 23.66 4.72
N VAL A 127 28.54 23.78 6.01
CA VAL A 127 27.15 23.95 6.46
C VAL A 127 26.55 25.24 5.90
N ALA A 128 27.32 26.34 5.87
CA ALA A 128 26.86 27.61 5.29
C ALA A 128 26.70 27.53 3.76
N GLU A 129 27.60 26.86 3.05
CA GLU A 129 27.52 26.60 1.61
C GLU A 129 26.27 25.76 1.28
N LEU A 130 26.01 24.69 2.05
CA LEU A 130 24.81 23.86 1.88
C LEU A 130 23.52 24.64 2.18
N GLN A 131 23.53 25.53 3.18
CA GLN A 131 22.39 26.38 3.50
C GLN A 131 22.11 27.45 2.45
N THR A 132 23.14 27.99 1.80
CA THR A 132 23.01 28.99 0.72
C THR A 132 22.71 28.35 -0.63
N GLY A 133 23.21 27.13 -0.88
CA GLY A 133 22.87 26.32 -2.05
C GLY A 133 21.49 25.65 -1.96
N ARG A 134 20.85 25.69 -0.79
CA ARG A 134 19.45 25.26 -0.62
C ARG A 134 18.52 26.24 -1.33
N ASP A 135 18.00 25.82 -2.46
CA ASP A 135 16.88 26.51 -3.09
C ASP A 135 15.63 26.34 -2.21
N ARG A 136 15.39 27.36 -1.39
CA ARG A 136 14.28 27.36 -0.43
C ARG A 136 12.92 27.35 -1.12
N LEU A 137 12.84 27.84 -2.38
CA LEU A 137 11.62 27.75 -3.16
C LEU A 137 11.38 26.31 -3.60
N LEU A 138 12.42 25.59 -4.06
CA LEU A 138 12.31 24.16 -4.33
C LEU A 138 11.93 23.37 -3.08
N GLU A 139 12.48 23.65 -1.91
CA GLU A 139 12.06 22.96 -0.67
C GLU A 139 10.59 23.23 -0.31
N LEU A 140 10.13 24.48 -0.49
CA LEU A 140 8.74 24.85 -0.22
C LEU A 140 7.76 24.26 -1.25
N THR A 141 8.18 24.07 -2.51
CA THR A 141 7.34 23.46 -3.55
C THR A 141 7.46 21.93 -3.59
N SER A 142 8.54 21.35 -3.06
CA SER A 142 8.77 19.90 -3.08
C SER A 142 7.89 19.14 -2.08
N PHE A 143 7.43 19.79 -1.02
CA PHE A 143 6.59 19.14 -0.02
C PHE A 143 5.45 20.04 0.46
N ASP A 144 4.26 19.77 -0.07
CA ASP A 144 3.01 20.31 0.47
C ASP A 144 2.58 19.49 1.69
N ARG A 145 2.73 20.09 2.86
CA ARG A 145 2.42 19.46 4.14
C ARG A 145 0.93 19.15 4.30
N ASP A 146 0.06 20.00 3.78
CA ASP A 146 -1.39 19.84 3.99
C ASP A 146 -1.94 18.79 3.03
N ALA A 147 -1.48 18.79 1.77
CA ALA A 147 -1.77 17.71 0.83
C ALA A 147 -1.25 16.36 1.34
N ALA A 148 -0.02 16.32 1.87
CA ALA A 148 0.57 15.10 2.43
C ALA A 148 -0.21 14.58 3.64
N ARG A 149 -0.65 15.46 4.55
CA ARG A 149 -1.50 15.07 5.71
C ARG A 149 -2.86 14.55 5.28
N HIS A 150 -3.46 15.15 4.25
CA HIS A 150 -4.73 14.68 3.71
C HIS A 150 -4.59 13.26 3.16
N LEU A 151 -3.57 13.03 2.33
CA LEU A 151 -3.26 11.70 1.78
C LEU A 151 -2.95 10.68 2.88
N GLN A 152 -2.17 11.08 3.89
CA GLN A 152 -1.87 10.22 5.05
C GLN A 152 -3.15 9.81 5.77
N GLY A 153 -4.09 10.74 5.97
CA GLY A 153 -5.38 10.44 6.58
C GLY A 153 -6.22 9.46 5.76
N GLN A 154 -6.20 9.59 4.43
CA GLN A 154 -6.88 8.65 3.53
C GLN A 154 -6.28 7.24 3.60
N ILE A 155 -4.95 7.14 3.55
CA ILE A 155 -4.24 5.85 3.67
C ILE A 155 -4.55 5.21 5.02
N ALA A 156 -4.45 5.96 6.11
CA ALA A 156 -4.72 5.45 7.46
C ALA A 156 -6.18 5.01 7.64
N ALA A 157 -7.14 5.65 6.96
CA ALA A 157 -8.52 5.21 6.98
C ALA A 157 -8.73 3.88 6.25
N VAL A 158 -8.06 3.67 5.11
CA VAL A 158 -8.11 2.40 4.36
C VAL A 158 -7.44 1.27 5.15
N GLU A 159 -6.31 1.54 5.81
CA GLU A 159 -5.60 0.53 6.62
C GLU A 159 -6.38 0.11 7.86
N LYS A 160 -7.21 1.00 8.43
CA LYS A 160 -8.08 0.69 9.57
C LYS A 160 -9.36 -0.04 9.20
N ALA A 161 -9.66 -0.21 7.91
CA ALA A 161 -10.85 -0.94 7.49
C ALA A 161 -10.67 -2.45 7.72
N ASP A 162 -11.73 -3.11 8.15
CA ASP A 162 -11.75 -4.56 8.42
C ASP A 162 -12.14 -5.38 7.17
N ASP A 163 -12.47 -4.71 6.07
CA ASP A 163 -12.98 -5.34 4.84
C ASP A 163 -11.96 -6.32 4.24
N LEU A 164 -10.69 -5.90 4.17
CA LEU A 164 -9.61 -6.72 3.60
C LEU A 164 -9.31 -7.94 4.48
N GLU A 165 -9.22 -7.72 5.78
CA GLU A 165 -8.96 -8.75 6.78
C GLU A 165 -10.06 -9.82 6.73
N SER A 166 -11.32 -9.39 6.80
CA SER A 166 -12.49 -10.27 6.72
C SER A 166 -12.52 -11.04 5.39
N PHE A 167 -12.19 -10.38 4.28
CA PHE A 167 -12.13 -11.04 2.96
C PHE A 167 -11.05 -12.12 2.91
N MET A 168 -9.84 -11.80 3.37
CA MET A 168 -8.69 -12.71 3.28
C MET A 168 -8.82 -13.92 4.20
N ILE A 169 -9.38 -13.77 5.40
CA ILE A 169 -9.68 -14.91 6.29
C ILE A 169 -10.59 -15.91 5.57
N VAL A 170 -11.69 -15.42 4.99
CA VAL A 170 -12.63 -16.27 4.23
C VAL A 170 -11.95 -16.88 2.99
N ALA A 171 -11.08 -16.13 2.32
CA ALA A 171 -10.34 -16.62 1.16
C ALA A 171 -9.39 -17.77 1.55
N PHE A 172 -8.66 -17.64 2.65
CA PHE A 172 -7.76 -18.68 3.16
C PHE A 172 -8.52 -19.95 3.54
N GLU A 173 -9.60 -19.84 4.32
CA GLU A 173 -10.43 -20.97 4.72
C GLU A 173 -10.99 -21.72 3.50
N ARG A 174 -11.51 -20.99 2.51
CA ARG A 174 -12.00 -21.57 1.25
C ARG A 174 -10.89 -22.19 0.40
N GLY A 175 -9.67 -21.69 0.54
CA GLY A 175 -8.47 -22.25 -0.07
C GLY A 175 -8.00 -23.55 0.60
N GLY A 176 -8.62 -23.95 1.72
CA GLY A 176 -8.20 -25.11 2.52
C GLY A 176 -7.00 -24.82 3.42
N LEU A 177 -6.71 -23.53 3.69
CA LEU A 177 -5.69 -23.13 4.66
C LEU A 177 -6.33 -23.01 6.04
N ASP A 178 -5.65 -23.55 7.04
CA ASP A 178 -6.02 -23.38 8.45
C ASP A 178 -5.46 -22.04 8.93
N VAL A 179 -6.33 -21.15 9.40
CA VAL A 179 -5.96 -19.81 9.88
C VAL A 179 -6.02 -19.78 11.41
N GLU A 180 -4.89 -19.45 12.06
CA GLU A 180 -4.80 -19.24 13.50
C GLU A 180 -4.58 -17.75 13.80
N ASP A 181 -5.35 -17.20 14.74
CA ASP A 181 -5.24 -15.81 15.19
C ASP A 181 -4.09 -15.64 16.19
N LEU A 182 -3.19 -14.71 15.92
CA LEU A 182 -2.07 -14.33 16.79
C LEU A 182 -2.35 -13.07 17.62
N GLY A 183 -3.50 -12.43 17.43
CA GLY A 183 -3.82 -11.11 17.95
C GLY A 183 -3.28 -9.98 17.06
N GLU A 184 -3.68 -8.73 17.37
CA GLU A 184 -3.21 -7.52 16.68
C GLU A 184 -3.35 -7.59 15.15
N ARG A 185 -4.47 -8.16 14.66
CA ARG A 185 -4.77 -8.32 13.22
C ARG A 185 -3.68 -9.12 12.49
N SER A 186 -3.03 -10.05 13.21
CA SER A 186 -1.99 -10.95 12.69
C SER A 186 -2.47 -12.39 12.74
N TYR A 187 -2.11 -13.17 11.72
CA TYR A 187 -2.57 -14.54 11.56
C TYR A 187 -1.44 -15.45 11.05
N VAL A 188 -1.55 -16.74 11.38
CA VAL A 188 -0.76 -17.80 10.76
C VAL A 188 -1.67 -18.59 9.83
N ALA A 189 -1.35 -18.61 8.54
CA ALA A 189 -1.94 -19.53 7.59
C ALA A 189 -1.09 -20.79 7.49
N ARG A 190 -1.70 -21.97 7.64
CA ARG A 190 -1.04 -23.27 7.49
C ARG A 190 -1.73 -24.12 6.43
N ALA A 191 -0.96 -24.97 5.76
CA ALA A 191 -1.53 -25.98 4.86
C ALA A 191 -2.34 -27.00 5.68
N GLY A 192 -3.67 -26.90 5.62
CA GLY A 192 -4.58 -27.81 6.30
C GLY A 192 -4.72 -29.16 5.59
N MET A 193 -5.51 -30.07 6.17
CA MET A 193 -5.77 -31.39 5.58
C MET A 193 -6.49 -31.32 4.23
N ASP A 194 -7.30 -30.28 4.03
CA ASP A 194 -8.07 -30.03 2.81
C ASP A 194 -7.31 -29.17 1.77
N TYR A 195 -6.02 -28.87 2.03
CA TYR A 195 -5.17 -28.10 1.13
C TYR A 195 -4.72 -28.93 -0.08
N HIS A 196 -5.54 -28.91 -1.13
CA HIS A 196 -5.30 -29.71 -2.34
C HIS A 196 -4.81 -28.89 -3.54
N ARG A 197 -4.87 -27.55 -3.47
CA ARG A 197 -4.43 -26.64 -4.52
C ARG A 197 -3.58 -25.52 -3.93
N PRO A 198 -2.52 -25.10 -4.64
CA PRO A 198 -1.70 -24.00 -4.17
C PRO A 198 -2.53 -22.71 -4.07
N PHE A 199 -2.57 -22.11 -2.88
CA PHE A 199 -3.15 -20.80 -2.68
C PHE A 199 -2.19 -19.72 -3.24
N PRO A 200 -2.69 -18.67 -3.90
CA PRO A 200 -1.83 -17.65 -4.51
C PRO A 200 -0.87 -17.01 -3.50
N GLY A 201 0.42 -16.97 -3.82
CA GLY A 201 1.44 -16.37 -2.96
C GLY A 201 1.74 -17.11 -1.64
N PHE A 202 1.03 -18.20 -1.32
CA PHE A 202 1.35 -19.03 -0.16
C PHE A 202 2.55 -19.92 -0.48
N VAL A 203 3.56 -19.91 0.41
CA VAL A 203 4.82 -20.64 0.21
C VAL A 203 5.19 -21.38 1.50
N GLY A 204 5.55 -22.66 1.39
CA GLY A 204 5.98 -23.48 2.52
C GLY A 204 4.82 -24.19 3.21
N GLU A 205 5.00 -24.47 4.51
CA GLU A 205 4.00 -25.14 5.36
C GLU A 205 3.21 -24.14 6.23
N GLU A 206 3.84 -23.03 6.61
CA GLU A 206 3.28 -21.98 7.44
C GLU A 206 3.69 -20.61 6.89
N MET A 207 2.77 -19.65 6.92
CA MET A 207 3.01 -18.27 6.52
C MET A 207 2.37 -17.31 7.52
N PHE A 208 3.15 -16.34 7.98
CA PHE A 208 2.65 -15.30 8.88
C PHE A 208 2.21 -14.08 8.08
N VAL A 209 1.02 -13.58 8.38
CA VAL A 209 0.44 -12.41 7.73
C VAL A 209 -0.04 -11.41 8.76
N THR A 210 -0.05 -10.14 8.40
CA THR A 210 -0.62 -9.07 9.22
C THR A 210 -1.32 -8.04 8.35
N PHE A 211 -2.38 -7.45 8.87
CA PHE A 211 -3.08 -6.31 8.27
C PHE A 211 -2.69 -4.98 8.93
N ASP A 212 -1.84 -5.02 9.95
CA ASP A 212 -1.34 -3.85 10.65
C ASP A 212 0.09 -3.49 10.20
N ARG A 213 0.27 -2.26 9.73
CA ARG A 213 1.55 -1.75 9.24
C ARG A 213 2.59 -1.65 10.34
N ASP A 214 2.22 -1.21 11.53
CA ASP A 214 3.16 -1.04 12.63
C ASP A 214 3.69 -2.41 13.07
N ILE A 215 2.81 -3.42 13.11
CA ILE A 215 3.20 -4.81 13.36
C ILE A 215 4.11 -5.35 12.26
N ALA A 216 3.84 -5.07 10.98
CA ALA A 216 4.71 -5.50 9.89
C ALA A 216 6.11 -4.86 9.94
N LEU A 217 6.21 -3.61 10.40
CA LEU A 217 7.50 -2.94 10.62
C LEU A 217 8.28 -3.56 11.78
N LEU A 218 7.57 -4.03 12.81
CA LEU A 218 8.13 -4.73 13.96
C LEU A 218 8.45 -6.21 13.66
N HIS A 219 7.74 -6.84 12.73
CA HIS A 219 7.91 -8.26 12.41
C HIS A 219 8.08 -8.46 10.90
N PRO A 220 9.31 -8.30 10.37
CA PRO A 220 9.58 -8.44 8.94
C PRO A 220 9.29 -9.84 8.36
N ASP A 221 9.16 -10.84 9.22
CA ASP A 221 8.74 -12.20 8.92
C ASP A 221 7.22 -12.31 8.64
N ARG A 222 6.42 -11.32 9.06
CA ARG A 222 4.99 -11.24 8.76
C ARG A 222 4.77 -10.43 7.49
N ALA A 223 4.09 -11.03 6.50
CA ALA A 223 3.76 -10.33 5.28
C ALA A 223 2.60 -9.33 5.53
N LEU A 224 2.82 -8.05 5.23
CA LEU A 224 1.77 -7.03 5.26
C LEU A 224 0.84 -7.22 4.07
N LEU A 225 -0.41 -7.58 4.33
CA LEU A 225 -1.43 -7.71 3.30
C LEU A 225 -2.15 -6.38 3.11
N THR A 226 -2.13 -5.89 1.87
CA THR A 226 -2.91 -4.73 1.40
C THR A 226 -3.71 -5.13 0.17
N TRP A 227 -4.69 -4.31 -0.25
CA TRP A 227 -5.41 -4.54 -1.51
C TRP A 227 -4.47 -4.63 -2.74
N ASP A 228 -3.28 -4.06 -2.65
CA ASP A 228 -2.27 -4.08 -3.70
C ASP A 228 -1.31 -5.26 -3.63
N HIS A 229 -1.34 -6.03 -2.54
CA HIS A 229 -0.45 -7.16 -2.35
C HIS A 229 -0.75 -8.25 -3.42
N PRO A 230 0.27 -8.86 -4.07
CA PRO A 230 0.06 -9.85 -5.12
C PRO A 230 -0.86 -11.01 -4.72
N MET A 231 -0.66 -11.58 -3.53
CA MET A 231 -1.56 -12.61 -2.98
C MET A 231 -3.03 -12.19 -2.97
N VAL A 232 -3.33 -10.94 -2.58
CA VAL A 232 -4.71 -10.44 -2.48
C VAL A 232 -5.28 -10.27 -3.88
N ARG A 233 -4.53 -9.64 -4.79
CA ARG A 233 -4.94 -9.46 -6.19
C ARG A 233 -5.19 -10.80 -6.88
N ASP A 234 -4.26 -11.74 -6.76
CA ASP A 234 -4.39 -13.07 -7.36
C ASP A 234 -5.55 -13.87 -6.74
N SER A 235 -5.85 -13.65 -5.44
CA SER A 235 -7.02 -14.27 -4.79
C SER A 235 -8.33 -13.69 -5.32
N VAL A 236 -8.40 -12.37 -5.54
CA VAL A 236 -9.55 -11.70 -6.16
C VAL A 236 -9.70 -12.16 -7.61
N ASP A 237 -8.62 -12.18 -8.39
CA ASP A 237 -8.64 -12.61 -9.78
C ASP A 237 -9.04 -14.09 -9.90
N GLY A 238 -8.51 -14.95 -9.01
CA GLY A 238 -8.89 -16.35 -8.94
C GLY A 238 -10.37 -16.54 -8.62
N LEU A 239 -10.92 -15.74 -7.70
CA LEU A 239 -12.35 -15.76 -7.38
C LEU A 239 -13.20 -15.30 -8.56
N LEU A 240 -12.82 -14.22 -9.24
CA LEU A 240 -13.55 -13.65 -10.38
C LEU A 240 -13.41 -14.47 -11.67
N ALA A 241 -12.35 -15.27 -11.79
CA ALA A 241 -12.12 -16.14 -12.95
C ALA A 241 -12.85 -17.49 -12.84
N HIS A 242 -13.16 -17.94 -11.62
CA HIS A 242 -13.82 -19.21 -11.41
C HIS A 242 -15.35 -19.11 -11.51
N GLU A 243 -15.98 -20.11 -12.13
CA GLU A 243 -17.44 -20.17 -12.30
C GLU A 243 -18.19 -20.59 -11.01
N ILE A 244 -17.45 -20.91 -9.95
CA ILE A 244 -18.01 -21.40 -8.68
C ILE A 244 -18.69 -20.24 -7.95
N GLY A 245 -20.00 -20.36 -7.73
CA GLY A 245 -20.82 -19.32 -7.12
C GLY A 245 -21.61 -18.47 -8.11
N ASN A 246 -21.40 -18.67 -9.43
CA ASN A 246 -22.13 -17.95 -10.47
C ASN A 246 -23.59 -18.40 -10.59
N ALA A 247 -23.95 -19.57 -10.07
CA ALA A 247 -25.32 -20.06 -10.06
C ALA A 247 -25.67 -20.64 -8.69
N GLY A 248 -26.81 -20.24 -8.14
CA GLY A 248 -27.31 -20.76 -6.87
C GLY A 248 -28.83 -20.81 -6.81
N ILE A 249 -29.35 -21.67 -5.92
CA ILE A 249 -30.77 -21.74 -5.58
C ILE A 249 -30.87 -21.59 -4.08
N ALA A 250 -31.83 -20.78 -3.64
CA ALA A 250 -32.10 -20.61 -2.23
C ALA A 250 -33.58 -20.43 -1.97
N LYS A 251 -33.99 -20.67 -0.74
CA LYS A 251 -35.34 -20.42 -0.24
C LYS A 251 -35.29 -19.18 0.65
N PHE A 252 -36.32 -18.36 0.57
CA PHE A 252 -36.48 -17.18 1.40
C PHE A 252 -37.75 -17.30 2.23
N SER A 253 -37.59 -17.36 3.54
CA SER A 253 -38.70 -17.41 4.49
C SER A 253 -39.12 -15.99 4.87
N GLY A 254 -39.84 -15.32 3.97
CA GLY A 254 -40.31 -13.96 4.20
C GLY A 254 -41.01 -13.35 2.99
N GLY A 255 -42.34 -13.36 2.96
CA GLY A 255 -43.10 -12.62 1.94
C GLY A 255 -44.29 -13.39 1.40
N ALA A 256 -44.78 -12.96 0.24
CA ALA A 256 -45.82 -13.68 -0.49
C ALA A 256 -45.18 -14.83 -1.28
N PRO A 257 -45.81 -16.02 -1.33
CA PRO A 257 -45.26 -17.16 -2.02
C PRO A 257 -45.05 -16.86 -3.51
N GLY A 258 -43.85 -17.17 -4.02
CA GLY A 258 -43.47 -16.80 -5.37
C GLY A 258 -42.04 -17.15 -5.75
N LEU A 259 -41.64 -16.74 -6.95
CA LEU A 259 -40.29 -16.90 -7.48
C LEU A 259 -39.66 -15.53 -7.68
N LEU A 260 -38.42 -15.38 -7.23
CA LEU A 260 -37.58 -14.23 -7.54
C LEU A 260 -36.33 -14.69 -8.26
N LEU A 261 -35.91 -13.92 -9.26
CA LEU A 261 -34.66 -14.12 -9.96
C LEU A 261 -33.73 -12.95 -9.65
N GLU A 262 -32.63 -13.23 -8.96
CA GLU A 262 -31.55 -12.28 -8.75
C GLU A 262 -30.45 -12.53 -9.78
N ALA A 263 -30.20 -11.55 -10.63
CA ALA A 263 -29.14 -11.57 -11.62
C ALA A 263 -28.12 -10.47 -11.29
N LEU A 264 -26.86 -10.86 -11.20
CA LEU A 264 -25.73 -9.95 -11.05
C LEU A 264 -25.09 -9.77 -12.42
N TYR A 265 -25.25 -8.57 -12.97
CA TYR A 265 -24.54 -8.16 -14.16
C TYR A 265 -23.30 -7.35 -13.77
N VAL A 266 -22.29 -7.31 -14.62
CA VAL A 266 -21.11 -6.46 -14.44
C VAL A 266 -21.01 -5.54 -15.65
N ALA A 267 -20.91 -4.24 -15.38
CA ALA A 267 -20.69 -3.21 -16.37
C ALA A 267 -19.19 -2.95 -16.53
N GLU A 268 -18.67 -3.13 -17.74
CA GLU A 268 -17.25 -2.99 -18.06
C GLU A 268 -17.05 -2.07 -19.28
N PRO A 269 -16.00 -1.22 -19.28
CA PRO A 269 -15.68 -0.41 -20.44
C PRO A 269 -15.09 -1.28 -21.57
N THR A 270 -15.42 -0.95 -22.82
CA THR A 270 -14.85 -1.63 -23.99
C THR A 270 -13.68 -0.81 -24.56
N ILE A 271 -12.59 -0.73 -23.79
CA ILE A 271 -11.45 0.15 -24.11
C ILE A 271 -10.11 -0.56 -23.84
N ALA A 272 -9.05 -0.09 -24.50
CA ALA A 272 -7.72 -0.63 -24.30
C ALA A 272 -7.20 -0.38 -22.87
N GLN A 273 -6.57 -1.41 -22.27
CA GLN A 273 -6.10 -1.39 -20.88
C GLN A 273 -5.10 -0.26 -20.58
N HIS A 274 -4.30 0.17 -21.56
CA HIS A 274 -3.31 1.23 -21.37
C HIS A 274 -3.94 2.60 -21.04
N LEU A 275 -5.22 2.81 -21.37
CA LEU A 275 -5.94 4.04 -21.03
C LEU A 275 -6.46 4.05 -19.59
N ARG A 276 -6.32 2.94 -18.84
CA ARG A 276 -6.65 2.86 -17.40
C ARG A 276 -8.07 3.34 -17.06
N ALA A 277 -9.04 3.00 -17.90
CA ALA A 277 -10.45 3.38 -17.70
C ALA A 277 -11.07 2.78 -16.43
N ASP A 278 -10.45 1.74 -15.86
CA ASP A 278 -10.75 1.17 -14.54
C ASP A 278 -10.74 2.21 -13.42
N ARG A 279 -9.98 3.31 -13.57
CA ARG A 279 -9.98 4.43 -12.62
C ARG A 279 -11.33 5.13 -12.47
N PHE A 280 -12.09 5.20 -13.57
CA PHE A 280 -13.36 5.93 -13.63
C PHE A 280 -14.58 5.00 -13.72
N LEU A 281 -14.39 3.84 -14.33
CA LEU A 281 -15.38 2.78 -14.43
C LEU A 281 -14.70 1.42 -14.13
N PRO A 282 -14.46 1.09 -12.86
CA PRO A 282 -14.09 -0.26 -12.49
C PRO A 282 -15.23 -1.23 -12.84
N PRO A 283 -14.99 -2.55 -12.94
CA PRO A 283 -16.04 -3.54 -13.13
C PRO A 283 -17.17 -3.35 -12.10
N THR A 284 -18.27 -2.75 -12.53
CA THR A 284 -19.29 -2.23 -11.60
C THR A 284 -20.45 -3.21 -11.55
N PRO A 285 -20.75 -3.81 -10.38
CA PRO A 285 -21.85 -4.75 -10.25
C PRO A 285 -23.21 -4.04 -10.38
N LEU A 286 -24.03 -4.55 -11.29
CA LEU A 286 -25.42 -4.18 -11.54
C LEU A 286 -26.33 -5.34 -11.12
N ARG A 287 -26.75 -5.33 -9.87
CA ARG A 287 -27.75 -6.28 -9.37
C ARG A 287 -29.14 -5.90 -9.86
N VAL A 288 -29.85 -6.88 -10.39
CA VAL A 288 -31.26 -6.80 -10.80
C VAL A 288 -32.00 -7.96 -10.13
N VAL A 289 -33.11 -7.66 -9.46
CA VAL A 289 -34.01 -8.67 -8.90
C VAL A 289 -35.35 -8.51 -9.59
N VAL A 290 -35.84 -9.58 -10.22
CA VAL A 290 -37.15 -9.61 -10.89
C VAL A 290 -38.07 -10.64 -10.25
N ASP A 291 -39.38 -10.35 -10.24
CA ASP A 291 -40.40 -11.29 -9.82
C ASP A 291 -40.93 -12.16 -10.98
N MET A 292 -41.93 -13.01 -10.70
CA MET A 292 -42.61 -13.86 -11.68
C MET A 292 -43.23 -13.10 -12.87
N SER A 293 -43.56 -11.82 -12.69
CA SER A 293 -44.12 -10.97 -13.75
C SER A 293 -43.05 -10.28 -14.60
N GLY A 294 -41.78 -10.34 -14.16
CA GLY A 294 -40.67 -9.67 -14.80
C GLY A 294 -40.48 -8.22 -14.35
N GLU A 295 -41.20 -7.78 -13.32
CA GLU A 295 -41.04 -6.44 -12.73
C GLU A 295 -39.87 -6.42 -11.73
N GLN A 296 -39.17 -5.28 -11.68
CA GLN A 296 -38.03 -5.12 -10.79
C GLN A 296 -38.50 -4.94 -9.34
N VAL A 297 -37.99 -5.78 -8.43
CA VAL A 297 -38.23 -5.66 -7.00
C VAL A 297 -37.02 -5.01 -6.33
N ALA A 298 -37.25 -3.91 -5.61
CA ALA A 298 -36.22 -3.27 -4.80
C ALA A 298 -36.07 -4.00 -3.46
N LEU A 299 -35.16 -4.99 -3.40
CA LEU A 299 -34.79 -5.69 -2.17
C LEU A 299 -33.33 -5.43 -1.83
N ALA A 300 -33.05 -5.06 -0.58
CA ALA A 300 -31.68 -4.88 -0.11
C ALA A 300 -30.92 -6.21 -0.06
N THR A 301 -29.60 -6.15 -0.26
CA THR A 301 -28.74 -7.36 -0.31
C THR A 301 -28.64 -8.06 1.05
N GLU A 302 -28.53 -7.30 2.13
CA GLU A 302 -28.40 -7.88 3.47
C GLU A 302 -29.67 -8.57 3.95
N ASP A 303 -30.83 -7.94 3.72
CA ASP A 303 -32.13 -8.49 4.13
C ASP A 303 -32.39 -9.84 3.46
N LEU A 304 -32.04 -9.95 2.19
CA LEU A 304 -32.08 -11.21 1.46
C LEU A 304 -31.07 -12.21 2.05
N ARG A 305 -29.78 -11.87 2.13
CA ARG A 305 -28.73 -12.81 2.59
C ARG A 305 -29.01 -13.42 3.97
N ARG A 306 -29.63 -12.69 4.90
CA ARG A 306 -29.93 -13.18 6.25
C ARG A 306 -31.06 -14.21 6.31
N GLY A 307 -31.99 -14.19 5.34
CA GLY A 307 -33.15 -15.09 5.32
C GLY A 307 -33.07 -16.21 4.28
N LEU A 308 -31.91 -16.39 3.64
CA LEU A 308 -31.71 -17.42 2.62
C LEU A 308 -31.30 -18.76 3.25
N GLU A 309 -32.05 -19.81 2.92
CA GLU A 309 -31.73 -21.19 3.26
C GLU A 309 -31.37 -21.98 1.98
N PRO A 310 -30.40 -22.91 2.05
CA PRO A 310 -30.05 -23.76 0.91
C PRO A 310 -31.20 -24.72 0.58
N VAL A 311 -31.43 -24.94 -0.71
CA VAL A 311 -32.49 -25.83 -1.22
C VAL A 311 -31.89 -26.83 -2.20
N ASP A 312 -32.48 -28.02 -2.27
CA ASP A 312 -32.13 -29.01 -3.26
C ASP A 312 -32.38 -28.50 -4.70
N SER A 313 -31.41 -28.75 -5.57
CA SER A 313 -31.47 -28.54 -7.02
C SER A 313 -32.69 -29.15 -7.71
N ALA A 314 -33.36 -30.13 -7.08
CA ALA A 314 -34.58 -30.76 -7.58
C ALA A 314 -35.70 -29.75 -7.93
N VAL A 315 -35.71 -28.55 -7.34
CA VAL A 315 -36.71 -27.51 -7.67
C VAL A 315 -36.57 -27.00 -9.11
N LEU A 316 -35.37 -27.04 -9.71
CA LEU A 316 -35.17 -26.70 -11.12
C LEU A 316 -35.86 -27.69 -12.09
N ALA A 317 -36.15 -28.91 -11.64
CA ALA A 317 -36.84 -29.90 -12.45
C ALA A 317 -38.35 -29.63 -12.57
N SER A 318 -38.87 -28.61 -11.85
CA SER A 318 -40.26 -28.17 -12.02
C SER A 318 -40.46 -27.59 -13.43
N PRO A 319 -41.40 -28.11 -14.24
CA PRO A 319 -41.66 -27.62 -15.59
C PRO A 319 -41.97 -26.12 -15.64
N GLN A 320 -42.66 -25.61 -14.61
CA GLN A 320 -43.02 -24.19 -14.49
C GLN A 320 -41.78 -23.29 -14.38
N VAL A 321 -40.76 -23.70 -13.62
CA VAL A 321 -39.54 -22.91 -13.44
C VAL A 321 -38.70 -22.93 -14.72
N ALA A 322 -38.59 -24.08 -15.37
CA ALA A 322 -37.82 -24.24 -16.60
C ALA A 322 -38.39 -23.42 -17.78
N GLU A 323 -39.72 -23.28 -17.89
CA GLU A 323 -40.36 -22.48 -18.94
C GLU A 323 -40.27 -20.96 -18.69
N LEU A 324 -40.33 -20.51 -17.42
CA LEU A 324 -40.33 -19.09 -17.08
C LEU A 324 -38.93 -18.47 -17.08
N LEU A 325 -37.89 -19.25 -16.78
CA LEU A 325 -36.53 -18.73 -16.57
C LEU A 325 -35.94 -17.95 -17.77
N PRO A 326 -36.06 -18.41 -19.04
CA PRO A 326 -35.54 -17.66 -20.18
C PRO A 326 -36.18 -16.29 -20.35
N GLY A 327 -37.49 -16.18 -20.08
CA GLY A 327 -38.23 -14.92 -20.14
C GLY A 327 -37.78 -13.94 -19.06
N LEU A 328 -37.65 -14.42 -17.82
CA LEU A 328 -37.16 -13.61 -16.70
C LEU A 328 -35.73 -13.11 -16.92
N LEU A 329 -34.84 -13.97 -17.44
CA LEU A 329 -33.47 -13.58 -17.81
C LEU A 329 -33.44 -12.50 -18.90
N GLN A 330 -34.34 -12.57 -19.88
CA GLN A 330 -34.44 -11.56 -20.93
C GLN A 330 -34.91 -10.21 -20.37
N GLN A 331 -35.87 -10.21 -19.45
CA GLN A 331 -36.35 -8.99 -18.78
C GLN A 331 -35.26 -8.39 -17.88
N ALA A 332 -34.61 -9.21 -17.04
CA ALA A 332 -33.52 -8.78 -16.18
C ALA A 332 -32.36 -8.17 -16.98
N ARG A 333 -32.03 -8.78 -18.14
CA ARG A 333 -31.03 -8.24 -19.07
C ARG A 333 -31.47 -6.91 -19.65
N GLY A 334 -32.73 -6.75 -20.02
CA GLY A 334 -33.28 -5.48 -20.52
C GLY A 334 -33.11 -4.34 -19.52
N ILE A 335 -33.44 -4.60 -18.24
CA ILE A 335 -33.27 -3.65 -17.14
C ILE A 335 -31.78 -3.30 -16.94
N ALA A 336 -30.90 -4.29 -16.91
CA ALA A 336 -29.46 -4.07 -16.73
C ALA A 336 -28.85 -3.25 -17.88
N VAL A 337 -29.20 -3.56 -19.13
CA VAL A 337 -28.73 -2.83 -20.32
C VAL A 337 -29.27 -1.40 -20.34
N ALA A 338 -30.50 -1.16 -19.88
CA ALA A 338 -31.07 0.18 -19.77
C ALA A 338 -30.34 1.06 -18.74
N ARG A 339 -29.73 0.46 -17.71
CA ARG A 339 -28.89 1.16 -16.71
C ARG A 339 -27.46 1.43 -17.18
N GLY A 340 -26.97 0.70 -18.18
CA GLY A 340 -25.62 0.87 -18.74
C GLY A 340 -25.26 2.31 -19.12
N PRO A 341 -26.12 3.04 -19.88
CA PRO A 341 -25.88 4.44 -20.24
C PRO A 341 -25.79 5.39 -19.04
N GLU A 342 -26.53 5.15 -17.96
CA GLU A 342 -26.48 5.96 -16.74
C GLU A 342 -25.12 5.81 -16.05
N VAL A 343 -24.64 4.57 -15.92
CA VAL A 343 -23.32 4.24 -15.37
C VAL A 343 -22.20 4.86 -16.22
N ALA A 344 -22.32 4.74 -17.54
CA ALA A 344 -21.39 5.35 -18.50
C ALA A 344 -21.33 6.88 -18.35
N ALA A 345 -22.50 7.53 -18.23
CA ALA A 345 -22.60 8.97 -18.08
C ALA A 345 -22.00 9.45 -16.74
N ALA A 346 -22.23 8.70 -15.66
CA ALA A 346 -21.65 8.97 -14.35
C ALA A 346 -20.10 8.87 -14.39
N ALA A 347 -19.56 7.79 -14.94
CA ALA A 347 -18.11 7.60 -15.08
C ALA A 347 -17.46 8.72 -15.92
N ARG A 348 -18.08 9.11 -17.04
CA ARG A 348 -17.60 10.21 -17.89
C ARG A 348 -17.66 11.57 -17.19
N LYS A 349 -18.63 11.77 -16.30
CA LYS A 349 -18.71 12.99 -15.49
C LYS A 349 -17.52 13.05 -14.52
N VAL A 350 -17.30 11.99 -13.75
CA VAL A 350 -16.17 11.90 -12.80
C VAL A 350 -14.83 12.10 -13.50
N MET A 351 -14.61 11.41 -14.63
CA MET A 351 -13.41 11.54 -15.45
C MET A 351 -13.15 12.99 -15.88
N ARG A 352 -14.19 13.71 -16.34
CA ARG A 352 -14.03 15.12 -16.75
C ARG A 352 -13.73 16.02 -15.56
N GLU A 353 -14.38 15.79 -14.42
CA GLU A 353 -14.16 16.57 -13.20
C GLU A 353 -12.74 16.40 -12.66
N GLU A 354 -12.08 15.26 -12.90
CA GLU A 354 -10.69 15.01 -12.51
C GLU A 354 -9.67 15.53 -13.55
N LEU A 355 -9.85 15.17 -14.83
CA LEU A 355 -8.84 15.43 -15.87
C LEU A 355 -8.89 16.87 -16.40
N GLN A 356 -10.06 17.52 -16.49
CA GLN A 356 -10.14 18.87 -17.05
C GLN A 356 -9.41 19.93 -16.20
N PRO A 357 -9.54 19.96 -14.86
CA PRO A 357 -8.75 20.89 -14.04
C PRO A 357 -7.25 20.63 -14.14
N MET A 358 -6.84 19.37 -14.22
CA MET A 358 -5.43 19.00 -14.39
C MET A 358 -4.86 19.52 -15.72
N ILE A 359 -5.58 19.32 -16.84
CA ILE A 359 -5.17 19.84 -18.16
C ILE A 359 -5.14 21.38 -18.16
N ALA A 360 -6.16 22.03 -17.57
CA ALA A 360 -6.17 23.48 -17.43
C ALA A 360 -4.94 23.98 -16.65
N ARG A 361 -4.58 23.29 -15.57
CA ARG A 361 -3.40 23.60 -14.76
C ARG A 361 -2.10 23.40 -15.54
N LEU A 362 -1.98 22.33 -16.32
CA LEU A 362 -0.81 22.10 -17.18
C LEU A 362 -0.63 23.21 -18.21
N ARG A 363 -1.72 23.68 -18.84
CA ARG A 363 -1.70 24.80 -19.77
C ARG A 363 -1.28 26.11 -19.10
N GLU A 364 -1.80 26.40 -17.91
CA GLU A 364 -1.36 27.56 -17.11
C GLU A 364 0.14 27.48 -16.80
N LEU A 365 0.62 26.31 -16.37
CA LEU A 365 2.02 26.11 -16.03
C LEU A 365 2.94 26.26 -17.24
N SER A 366 2.54 25.75 -18.42
CA SER A 366 3.32 25.90 -19.66
C SER A 366 3.50 27.36 -20.08
N SER A 367 2.54 28.24 -19.75
CA SER A 367 2.68 29.68 -20.02
C SER A 367 3.74 30.39 -19.16
N VAL A 368 4.12 29.79 -18.02
CA VAL A 368 5.05 30.38 -17.04
C VAL A 368 6.37 29.59 -16.93
N ASN A 369 6.35 28.28 -17.21
CA ASN A 369 7.46 27.37 -17.02
C ASN A 369 7.77 26.61 -18.31
N SER A 370 8.95 26.87 -18.88
CA SER A 370 9.41 26.24 -20.13
C SER A 370 9.77 24.75 -19.99
N SER A 371 9.74 24.18 -18.78
CA SER A 371 9.92 22.75 -18.55
C SER A 371 8.68 21.91 -18.88
N VAL A 372 7.49 22.52 -18.98
CA VAL A 372 6.26 21.82 -19.38
C VAL A 372 6.12 21.90 -20.88
N GLY A 373 6.29 20.75 -21.55
CA GLY A 373 6.27 20.64 -23.01
C GLY A 373 4.86 20.60 -23.58
N GLU A 374 4.68 21.08 -24.83
CA GLU A 374 3.41 20.94 -25.56
C GLU A 374 3.02 19.46 -25.75
N GLU A 375 4.00 18.55 -25.79
CA GLU A 375 3.79 17.11 -25.89
C GLU A 375 3.00 16.54 -24.69
N GLU A 376 3.27 17.02 -23.46
CA GLU A 376 2.58 16.55 -22.25
C GLU A 376 1.11 16.99 -22.24
N ILE A 377 0.86 18.23 -22.70
CA ILE A 377 -0.50 18.77 -22.82
C ILE A 377 -1.26 18.00 -23.91
N ALA A 378 -0.66 17.79 -25.07
CA ALA A 378 -1.26 17.04 -26.17
C ALA A 378 -1.56 15.59 -25.77
N ALA A 379 -0.68 14.95 -24.99
CA ALA A 379 -0.90 13.61 -24.46
C ALA A 379 -2.10 13.57 -23.50
N ALA A 380 -2.18 14.49 -22.53
CA ALA A 380 -3.29 14.54 -21.57
C ALA A 380 -4.64 14.86 -22.26
N GLU A 381 -4.64 15.73 -23.27
CA GLU A 381 -5.83 16.02 -24.08
C GLU A 381 -6.25 14.82 -24.93
N GLY A 382 -5.28 14.13 -25.54
CA GLY A 382 -5.50 12.90 -26.28
C GLY A 382 -6.11 11.80 -25.40
N GLU A 383 -5.59 11.64 -24.18
CA GLU A 383 -6.12 10.69 -23.19
C GLU A 383 -7.57 11.02 -22.83
N LEU A 384 -7.88 12.30 -22.56
CA LEU A 384 -9.25 12.73 -22.25
C LEU A 384 -10.23 12.41 -23.39
N VAL A 385 -9.84 12.66 -24.64
CA VAL A 385 -10.67 12.36 -25.81
C VAL A 385 -10.87 10.85 -25.95
N ALA A 386 -9.79 10.07 -25.90
CA ALA A 386 -9.83 8.61 -26.04
C ALA A 386 -10.68 7.95 -24.94
N LEU A 387 -10.53 8.38 -23.69
CA LEU A 387 -11.36 7.91 -22.58
C LEU A 387 -12.83 8.32 -22.73
N ASN A 388 -13.10 9.55 -23.14
CA ASN A 388 -14.46 10.02 -23.33
C ASN A 388 -15.20 9.30 -24.46
N GLU A 389 -14.49 8.87 -25.51
CA GLU A 389 -15.02 8.02 -26.57
C GLU A 389 -15.21 6.57 -26.09
N GLY A 390 -14.17 5.98 -25.48
CA GLY A 390 -14.21 4.59 -25.03
C GLY A 390 -15.22 4.31 -23.92
N LEU A 391 -15.47 5.27 -23.02
CA LEU A 391 -16.48 5.17 -21.97
C LEU A 391 -17.93 5.35 -22.47
N GLN A 392 -18.16 5.67 -23.75
CA GLN A 392 -19.52 5.66 -24.31
C GLN A 392 -20.08 4.25 -24.45
N GLY A 393 -19.19 3.29 -24.73
CA GLY A 393 -19.54 1.88 -24.90
C GLY A 393 -19.30 1.08 -23.63
N VAL A 394 -20.36 0.86 -22.85
CA VAL A 394 -20.33 -0.04 -21.70
C VAL A 394 -20.94 -1.38 -22.08
N ARG A 395 -20.17 -2.45 -21.91
CA ARG A 395 -20.65 -3.82 -22.06
C ARG A 395 -21.22 -4.27 -20.73
N VAL A 396 -22.45 -4.78 -20.75
CA VAL A 396 -23.08 -5.42 -19.60
C VAL A 396 -23.05 -6.93 -19.80
N ARG A 397 -22.29 -7.64 -18.95
CA ARG A 397 -22.20 -9.11 -18.96
C ARG A 397 -22.93 -9.70 -17.75
N LEU A 398 -23.52 -10.88 -17.90
CA LEU A 398 -24.07 -11.62 -16.76
C LEU A 398 -22.91 -12.36 -16.07
N ASP A 399 -22.82 -12.23 -14.76
CA ASP A 399 -21.73 -12.78 -13.95
C ASP A 399 -22.26 -13.80 -12.93
N GLY A 400 -23.38 -13.50 -12.28
CA GLY A 400 -24.04 -14.40 -11.34
C GLY A 400 -25.55 -14.45 -11.48
N LEU A 401 -26.14 -15.59 -11.12
CA LEU A 401 -27.58 -15.85 -11.10
C LEU A 401 -27.95 -16.60 -9.84
N ARG A 402 -29.01 -16.14 -9.16
CA ARG A 402 -29.59 -16.84 -8.04
C ARG A 402 -31.10 -16.91 -8.18
N LEU A 403 -31.62 -18.14 -8.14
CA LEU A 403 -33.05 -18.40 -8.10
C LEU A 403 -33.51 -18.47 -6.65
N ILE A 404 -34.55 -17.73 -6.30
CA ILE A 404 -35.04 -17.62 -4.94
C ILE A 404 -36.51 -18.03 -4.89
N LEU A 405 -36.80 -19.02 -4.06
CA LEU A 405 -38.16 -19.50 -3.80
C LEU A 405 -38.65 -18.81 -2.53
N VAL A 406 -39.67 -17.98 -2.66
CA VAL A 406 -40.31 -17.35 -1.50
C VAL A 406 -41.45 -18.27 -1.06
N GLU A 407 -41.43 -18.69 0.20
CA GLU A 407 -42.50 -19.47 0.82
C GLU A 407 -43.36 -18.62 1.77
#